data_AF-A0A3D0VXT4-F1
#
_entry.id   AF-A0A3D0VXT4-F1
#
_cell.length_a   1.000
_cell.length_b   1.000
_cell.length_c   1.000
_cell.angle_alpha   90.00
_cell.angle_beta   90.00
_cell.angle_gamma   90.00
#
_symmetry.space_group_name_H-M   'P 1'
#
loop_
_entity.id
_entity.type
_entity.pdbx_description
1 polymer ?
#
loop_
_entity_poly.entity_id
_entity_poly.type
_entity_poly.pdbx_seq_one_letter_code
_entity_poly.pdbx_strand_id
1 'polypeptide(L)'
;MRKHQKVVDITNSYSILALDDDPTMTLTLQTYFQRSGYHVDVENDPYKAIERVRNGHYDILLLDFLMTPICGDQVVEQIRSFNQDLFIILLTGHKSLAPPIKTIRDLEIQGYYEKSDRFDQLELLVESCIKSIKQMRTIQNYQKGLTKITEDMPRIYGLRERKEIADKLLQTAKDLMDGQSVYLALRRESLLDQSAVEPDEPYFVRSMGEAPSLEEVIQLSERVLRQEAVQEDGDWVVAPIVNEKEIIGSLGVRIEGAPQYYQRQLLGIFARQASSAIWNGMLQRLLIEKNEELVKANNILRENYTQIISAMRLLVDTKDIYTRGHSDRVAYYAVRIAREMGKDQAFCEQLHVAGLFHDIGKIGVPDNILLKDGRLTEEEYAKIKEHPAAGAKILSSLTRFQPIVPIIRAHHERIDGKGYPDGLRGTQIPLEARIIAVADSYDAMTSNRRYRSSLGEEKAVKELIAGKGSQFDGELVDWFLRVLQDKETLKKDLAGLED
;
A
#
# COMPACT_ATOMS: atom_id res chain seq x y z
N MET A 1 -38.54 -41.08 -12.23
CA MET A 1 -37.63 -41.69 -11.21
C MET A 1 -36.63 -40.69 -10.63
N ARG A 2 -35.81 -39.94 -11.40
CA ARG A 2 -34.85 -38.95 -10.86
C ARG A 2 -35.42 -37.83 -9.97
N LYS A 3 -36.66 -37.35 -10.20
CA LYS A 3 -37.31 -36.32 -9.37
C LYS A 3 -37.73 -36.85 -7.99
N HIS A 4 -38.19 -38.10 -7.90
CA HIS A 4 -38.59 -38.72 -6.63
C HIS A 4 -37.37 -39.04 -5.75
N GLN A 5 -36.28 -39.55 -6.34
CA GLN A 5 -35.03 -39.81 -5.61
C GLN A 5 -34.49 -38.55 -4.91
N LYS A 6 -34.52 -37.40 -5.60
CA LYS A 6 -34.03 -36.11 -5.09
C LYS A 6 -34.88 -35.53 -3.95
N VAL A 7 -36.17 -35.88 -3.86
CA VAL A 7 -37.04 -35.47 -2.74
C VAL A 7 -36.82 -36.37 -1.53
N VAL A 8 -36.58 -37.66 -1.75
CA VAL A 8 -36.28 -38.64 -0.69
C VAL A 8 -34.93 -38.34 0.00
N ASP A 9 -33.91 -37.90 -0.75
CA ASP A 9 -32.61 -37.52 -0.15
C ASP A 9 -32.66 -36.23 0.70
N ILE A 10 -33.58 -35.31 0.40
CA ILE A 10 -33.73 -34.04 1.15
C ILE A 10 -34.52 -34.28 2.46
N THR A 11 -35.53 -35.15 2.42
CA THR A 11 -36.44 -35.43 3.55
C THR A 11 -35.76 -36.25 4.65
N ASN A 12 -34.78 -37.09 4.31
CA ASN A 12 -33.99 -37.86 5.27
C ASN A 12 -32.91 -37.06 6.04
N SER A 13 -32.73 -35.77 5.70
CA SER A 13 -31.72 -34.89 6.35
C SER A 13 -32.26 -34.08 7.53
N TYR A 14 -33.57 -34.19 7.82
CA TYR A 14 -34.24 -33.50 8.92
C TYR A 14 -34.80 -34.52 9.90
N SER A 15 -34.50 -34.31 11.18
CA SER A 15 -34.91 -35.23 12.25
C SER A 15 -36.17 -34.73 12.95
N ILE A 16 -37.21 -35.56 13.03
CA ILE A 16 -38.49 -35.24 13.67
C ILE A 16 -38.64 -36.08 14.93
N LEU A 17 -39.00 -35.46 16.05
CA LEU A 17 -39.46 -36.15 17.25
C LEU A 17 -40.97 -35.98 17.37
N ALA A 18 -41.70 -37.09 17.51
CA ALA A 18 -43.12 -37.07 17.85
C ALA A 18 -43.31 -37.44 19.32
N LEU A 19 -43.98 -36.57 20.07
CA LEU A 19 -44.28 -36.71 21.49
C LEU A 19 -45.79 -36.68 21.71
N ASP A 20 -46.32 -37.79 22.21
CA ASP A 20 -47.72 -37.96 22.58
C ASP A 20 -47.80 -39.02 23.68
N ASP A 21 -48.63 -38.84 24.71
CA ASP A 21 -48.76 -39.85 25.77
C ASP A 21 -49.63 -41.05 25.32
N ASP A 22 -50.28 -40.98 24.15
CA ASP A 22 -50.88 -42.12 23.45
C ASP A 22 -49.88 -42.81 22.48
N PRO A 23 -49.44 -44.05 22.79
CA PRO A 23 -48.55 -44.82 21.93
C PRO A 23 -49.10 -45.04 20.50
N THR A 24 -50.42 -45.15 20.37
CA THR A 24 -51.09 -45.36 19.08
C THR A 24 -50.90 -44.15 18.17
N MET A 25 -51.01 -42.95 18.74
CA MET A 25 -50.85 -41.70 17.99
C MET A 25 -49.39 -41.53 17.54
N THR A 26 -48.42 -41.73 18.43
CA THR A 26 -47.00 -41.67 18.05
C THR A 26 -46.64 -42.66 16.93
N LEU A 27 -47.12 -43.91 17.02
CA LEU A 27 -46.85 -44.93 16.00
C LEU A 27 -47.51 -44.58 14.66
N THR A 28 -48.68 -43.95 14.70
CA THR A 28 -49.38 -43.47 13.50
C THR A 28 -48.59 -42.36 12.82
N LEU A 29 -48.14 -41.35 13.58
CA LEU A 29 -47.30 -40.26 13.08
C LEU A 29 -46.00 -40.78 12.48
N GLN A 30 -45.32 -41.69 13.20
CA GLN A 30 -44.10 -42.33 12.71
C GLN A 30 -44.34 -43.05 11.39
N THR A 31 -45.36 -43.91 11.32
CA THR A 31 -45.69 -44.68 10.11
C THR A 31 -46.01 -43.77 8.93
N TYR A 32 -46.76 -42.68 9.16
CA TYR A 32 -47.12 -41.72 8.12
C TYR A 32 -45.88 -41.01 7.57
N PHE A 33 -45.11 -40.35 8.44
CA PHE A 33 -43.99 -39.53 8.01
C PHE A 33 -42.79 -40.34 7.50
N GLN A 34 -42.59 -41.57 8.01
CA GLN A 34 -41.60 -42.50 7.43
C GLN A 34 -41.98 -42.91 6.00
N ARG A 35 -43.28 -43.09 5.70
CA ARG A 35 -43.74 -43.33 4.32
C ARG A 35 -43.53 -42.11 3.42
N SER A 36 -43.63 -40.90 3.97
CA SER A 36 -43.28 -39.65 3.27
C SER A 36 -41.77 -39.38 3.17
N GLY A 37 -40.92 -40.26 3.71
CA GLY A 37 -39.45 -40.19 3.58
C GLY A 37 -38.73 -39.43 4.69
N TYR A 38 -39.40 -39.11 5.79
CA TYR A 38 -38.79 -38.43 6.94
C TYR A 38 -38.25 -39.42 7.98
N HIS A 39 -37.17 -39.02 8.65
CA HIS A 39 -36.70 -39.70 9.85
C HIS A 39 -37.50 -39.23 11.06
N VAL A 40 -38.28 -40.14 11.67
CA VAL A 40 -39.16 -39.83 12.80
C VAL A 40 -38.89 -40.78 13.96
N ASP A 41 -38.44 -40.18 15.06
CA ASP A 41 -38.38 -40.82 16.37
C ASP A 41 -39.67 -40.53 17.14
N VAL A 42 -40.00 -41.44 18.05
CA VAL A 42 -41.17 -41.31 18.92
C VAL A 42 -40.77 -41.42 20.38
N GLU A 43 -41.50 -40.70 21.23
CA GLU A 43 -41.41 -40.80 22.68
C GLU A 43 -42.80 -40.59 23.29
N ASN A 44 -43.10 -41.29 24.39
CA ASN A 44 -44.41 -41.20 25.05
C ASN A 44 -44.34 -40.59 26.46
N ASP A 45 -43.13 -40.35 26.95
CA ASP A 45 -42.88 -39.71 28.25
C ASP A 45 -42.33 -38.29 28.03
N PRO A 46 -43.02 -37.24 28.52
CA PRO A 46 -42.60 -35.87 28.28
C PRO A 46 -41.23 -35.54 28.89
N TYR A 47 -40.84 -36.15 30.01
CA TYR A 47 -39.52 -35.92 30.59
C TYR A 47 -38.42 -36.58 29.77
N LYS A 48 -38.65 -37.79 29.27
CA LYS A 48 -37.69 -38.46 28.37
C LYS A 48 -37.54 -37.72 27.05
N ALA A 49 -38.62 -37.16 26.52
CA ALA A 49 -38.56 -36.37 25.30
C ALA A 49 -37.71 -35.11 25.50
N ILE A 50 -37.85 -34.41 26.62
CA ILE A 50 -37.00 -33.26 26.97
C ILE A 50 -35.53 -33.68 27.07
N GLU A 51 -35.22 -34.80 27.71
CA GLU A 51 -33.85 -35.34 27.76
C GLU A 51 -33.31 -35.72 26.38
N ARG A 52 -34.14 -36.31 25.51
CA ARG A 52 -33.77 -36.63 24.13
C ARG A 52 -33.47 -35.38 23.31
N VAL A 53 -34.27 -34.33 23.43
CA VAL A 53 -34.01 -33.04 22.78
C VAL A 53 -32.75 -32.38 23.35
N ARG A 54 -32.44 -32.59 24.64
CA ARG A 54 -31.22 -32.08 25.28
C ARG A 54 -29.96 -32.79 24.82
N ASN A 55 -30.02 -34.11 24.60
CA ASN A 55 -28.86 -34.95 24.31
C ASN A 55 -28.70 -35.31 22.83
N GLY A 56 -29.74 -35.12 22.03
CA GLY A 56 -29.78 -35.39 20.60
C GLY A 56 -30.00 -34.14 19.76
N HIS A 57 -30.07 -34.33 18.44
CA HIS A 57 -30.38 -33.26 17.48
C HIS A 57 -31.71 -33.56 16.79
N TYR A 58 -32.70 -32.71 17.05
CA TYR A 58 -34.00 -32.73 16.39
C TYR A 58 -34.26 -31.37 15.76
N ASP A 59 -34.86 -31.38 14.57
CA ASP A 59 -35.20 -30.17 13.83
C ASP A 59 -36.66 -29.77 14.08
N ILE A 60 -37.54 -30.75 14.21
CA ILE A 60 -38.98 -30.55 14.43
C ILE A 60 -39.46 -31.43 15.59
N LEU A 61 -40.26 -30.86 16.47
CA LEU A 61 -41.01 -31.57 17.50
C LEU A 61 -42.50 -31.48 17.18
N LEU A 62 -43.12 -32.63 16.93
CA LEU A 62 -44.58 -32.79 16.90
C LEU A 62 -45.03 -33.09 18.32
N LEU A 63 -45.73 -32.16 18.95
CA LEU A 63 -45.99 -32.17 20.38
C LEU A 63 -47.48 -32.23 20.66
N ASP A 64 -47.97 -33.27 21.33
CA ASP A 64 -49.32 -33.22 21.87
C ASP A 64 -49.44 -32.18 23.00
N PHE A 65 -50.59 -31.51 23.04
CA PHE A 65 -50.84 -30.49 24.05
C PHE A 65 -51.28 -31.08 25.40
N LEU A 66 -52.08 -32.14 25.41
CA LEU A 66 -52.74 -32.67 26.60
C LEU A 66 -52.10 -33.99 27.04
N MET A 67 -50.99 -33.87 27.76
CA MET A 67 -50.23 -35.02 28.24
C MET A 67 -50.12 -35.03 29.77
N THR A 68 -49.82 -36.21 30.31
CA THR A 68 -49.44 -36.40 31.72
C THR A 68 -47.98 -36.86 31.86
N PRO A 69 -47.24 -36.44 32.91
CA PRO A 69 -47.65 -35.61 34.04
C PRO A 69 -47.58 -34.09 33.79
N ILE A 70 -47.02 -33.64 32.67
CA ILE A 70 -46.92 -32.21 32.30
C ILE A 70 -47.54 -31.97 30.93
N CYS A 71 -48.21 -30.83 30.77
CA CYS A 71 -48.82 -30.42 29.50
C CYS A 71 -47.79 -29.94 28.48
N GLY A 72 -48.20 -29.88 27.21
CA GLY A 72 -47.31 -29.51 26.11
C GLY A 72 -46.68 -28.12 26.25
N ASP A 73 -47.40 -27.12 26.76
CA ASP A 73 -46.84 -25.79 27.04
C ASP A 73 -45.67 -25.82 28.03
N GLN A 74 -45.79 -26.61 29.11
CA GLN A 74 -44.71 -26.81 30.08
C GLN A 74 -43.50 -27.55 29.47
N VAL A 75 -43.74 -28.48 28.54
CA VAL A 75 -42.67 -29.12 27.76
C VAL A 75 -41.94 -28.08 26.92
N VAL A 76 -42.67 -27.21 26.22
CA VAL A 76 -42.07 -26.15 25.40
C VAL A 76 -41.27 -25.17 26.28
N GLU A 77 -41.81 -24.74 27.42
CA GLU A 77 -41.09 -23.85 28.36
C GLU A 77 -39.75 -24.45 28.80
N GLN A 78 -39.73 -25.74 29.13
CA GLN A 78 -38.49 -26.42 29.51
C GLN A 78 -37.51 -26.57 28.34
N ILE A 79 -38.00 -26.89 27.14
CA ILE A 79 -37.14 -26.99 25.95
C ILE A 79 -36.54 -25.63 25.60
N ARG A 80 -37.33 -24.56 25.61
CA ARG A 80 -36.85 -23.20 25.31
C ARG A 80 -35.79 -22.71 26.29
N SER A 81 -35.71 -23.27 27.50
CA SER A 81 -34.63 -22.94 28.44
C SER A 81 -33.23 -23.34 27.93
N PHE A 82 -33.13 -24.23 26.94
CA PHE A 82 -31.84 -24.71 26.41
C PHE A 82 -31.78 -24.87 24.88
N ASN A 83 -32.92 -24.85 24.18
CA ASN A 83 -33.00 -24.98 22.73
C ASN A 83 -34.04 -24.02 22.14
N GLN A 84 -33.54 -22.96 21.51
CA GLN A 84 -34.35 -21.94 20.83
C GLN A 84 -34.56 -22.25 19.34
N ASP A 85 -33.81 -23.18 18.76
CA ASP A 85 -33.79 -23.45 17.32
C ASP A 85 -34.79 -24.56 16.91
N LEU A 86 -35.26 -25.38 17.86
CA LEU A 86 -36.22 -26.46 17.60
C LEU A 86 -37.56 -25.87 17.12
N PHE A 87 -38.03 -26.34 15.96
CA PHE A 87 -39.36 -25.99 15.46
C PHE A 87 -40.40 -26.88 16.11
N ILE A 88 -41.47 -26.28 16.63
CA ILE A 88 -42.50 -27.00 17.40
C ILE A 88 -43.85 -26.85 16.70
N ILE A 89 -44.51 -27.98 16.46
CA ILE A 89 -45.89 -28.05 15.98
C ILE A 89 -46.73 -28.69 17.08
N LEU A 90 -47.68 -27.93 17.63
CA LEU A 90 -48.62 -28.46 18.61
C LEU A 90 -49.72 -29.27 17.93
N LEU A 91 -50.02 -30.43 18.49
CA LEU A 91 -51.13 -31.31 18.14
C LEU A 91 -52.18 -31.23 19.27
N THR A 92 -53.47 -31.11 18.94
CA THR A 92 -54.54 -31.17 19.95
C THR A 92 -55.79 -31.85 19.42
N GLY A 93 -56.52 -32.55 20.29
CA GLY A 93 -57.78 -33.23 19.96
C GLY A 93 -58.99 -32.31 19.77
N HIS A 94 -58.99 -31.09 20.34
CA HIS A 94 -60.15 -30.18 20.29
C HIS A 94 -59.78 -28.70 20.36
N LYS A 95 -60.39 -27.86 19.51
CA LYS A 95 -60.18 -26.39 19.47
C LYS A 95 -60.41 -25.66 20.79
N SER A 96 -61.33 -26.16 21.64
CA SER A 96 -61.64 -25.54 22.94
C SER A 96 -60.54 -25.74 23.99
N LEU A 97 -59.63 -26.69 23.75
CA LEU A 97 -58.51 -27.03 24.63
C LEU A 97 -57.17 -26.61 24.02
N ALA A 98 -57.17 -25.83 22.94
CA ALA A 98 -55.96 -25.26 22.38
C ALA A 98 -55.38 -24.17 23.30
N PRO A 99 -54.05 -24.05 23.42
CA PRO A 99 -53.45 -22.96 24.19
C PRO A 99 -53.85 -21.60 23.60
N PRO A 100 -54.01 -20.56 24.45
CA PRO A 100 -54.29 -19.21 23.98
C PRO A 100 -53.26 -18.76 22.94
N ILE A 101 -53.67 -17.96 21.95
CA ILE A 101 -52.77 -17.41 20.92
C ILE A 101 -51.57 -16.67 21.56
N LYS A 102 -51.78 -16.06 22.73
CA LYS A 102 -50.71 -15.43 23.49
C LYS A 102 -49.63 -16.44 23.89
N THR A 103 -50.01 -17.59 24.44
CA THR A 103 -49.08 -18.68 24.81
C THR A 103 -48.30 -19.20 23.61
N ILE A 104 -48.96 -19.40 22.46
CA ILE A 104 -48.30 -19.82 21.21
C ILE A 104 -47.22 -18.82 20.78
N ARG A 105 -47.50 -17.52 20.91
CA ARG A 105 -46.56 -16.45 20.57
C ARG A 105 -45.41 -16.34 21.59
N ASP A 106 -45.74 -16.37 22.88
CA ASP A 106 -44.77 -16.21 23.97
C ASP A 106 -43.78 -17.40 24.00
N LEU A 107 -44.21 -18.59 23.58
CA LEU A 107 -43.39 -19.81 23.51
C LEU A 107 -42.76 -20.06 22.12
N GLU A 108 -42.97 -19.15 21.17
CA GLU A 108 -42.46 -19.23 19.80
C GLU A 108 -42.77 -20.59 19.14
N ILE A 109 -44.05 -20.97 19.12
CA ILE A 109 -44.53 -22.21 18.49
C ILE A 109 -44.89 -21.92 17.03
N GLN A 110 -44.34 -22.69 16.10
CA GLN A 110 -44.41 -22.41 14.66
C GLN A 110 -45.68 -22.91 13.99
N GLY A 111 -46.32 -23.95 14.55
CA GLY A 111 -47.50 -24.55 13.97
C GLY A 111 -48.47 -25.08 15.00
N TYR A 112 -49.73 -25.13 14.60
CA TYR A 112 -50.82 -25.72 15.35
C TYR A 112 -51.63 -26.61 14.42
N TYR A 113 -51.88 -27.85 14.85
CA TYR A 113 -52.66 -28.84 14.12
C TYR A 113 -53.74 -29.44 15.01
N GLU A 114 -54.96 -29.47 14.49
CA GLU A 114 -56.08 -30.16 15.12
C GLU A 114 -56.07 -31.62 14.66
N LYS A 115 -55.93 -32.56 15.60
CA LYS A 115 -55.91 -34.00 15.36
C LYS A 115 -57.18 -34.39 14.60
N SER A 116 -56.99 -34.71 13.33
CA SER A 116 -58.02 -35.20 12.42
C SER A 116 -57.39 -36.24 11.50
N ASP A 117 -58.22 -36.96 10.74
CA ASP A 117 -57.75 -37.97 9.78
C ASP A 117 -57.06 -37.36 8.52
N ARG A 118 -56.87 -36.03 8.48
CA ARG A 118 -56.27 -35.29 7.34
C ARG A 118 -54.81 -34.90 7.60
N PHE A 119 -53.94 -35.90 7.64
CA PHE A 119 -52.50 -35.73 7.84
C PHE A 119 -51.80 -34.85 6.79
N ASP A 120 -52.37 -34.69 5.60
CA ASP A 120 -51.87 -33.77 4.55
C ASP A 120 -51.65 -32.35 5.07
N GLN A 121 -52.51 -31.86 5.97
CA GLN A 121 -52.36 -30.51 6.55
C GLN A 121 -51.18 -30.42 7.52
N LEU A 122 -50.95 -31.48 8.31
CA LEU A 122 -49.79 -31.57 9.19
C LEU A 122 -48.50 -31.66 8.38
N GLU A 123 -48.52 -32.42 7.27
CA GLU A 123 -47.39 -32.51 6.35
C GLU A 123 -47.03 -31.16 5.73
N LEU A 124 -48.02 -30.35 5.32
CA LEU A 124 -47.76 -28.98 4.85
C LEU A 124 -47.12 -28.08 5.91
N LEU A 125 -47.49 -28.22 7.20
CA LEU A 125 -46.85 -27.50 8.30
C LEU A 125 -45.41 -27.95 8.51
N VAL A 126 -45.15 -29.26 8.47
CA VAL A 126 -43.79 -29.83 8.52
C VAL A 126 -42.95 -29.32 7.35
N GLU A 127 -43.46 -29.36 6.13
CA GLU A 127 -42.78 -28.81 4.95
C GLU A 127 -42.47 -27.31 5.09
N SER A 128 -43.39 -26.54 5.68
CA SER A 128 -43.18 -25.12 5.97
C SER A 128 -42.04 -24.92 6.98
N CYS A 129 -42.01 -25.71 8.05
CA CYS A 129 -40.93 -25.68 9.04
C CYS A 129 -39.58 -26.01 8.39
N ILE A 130 -39.53 -27.07 7.57
CA ILE A 130 -38.30 -27.48 6.85
C ILE A 130 -37.80 -26.37 5.93
N LYS A 131 -38.70 -25.68 5.21
CA LYS A 131 -38.32 -24.52 4.38
C LYS A 131 -37.69 -23.41 5.24
N SER A 132 -38.27 -23.10 6.39
CA SER A 132 -37.71 -22.11 7.33
C SER A 132 -36.37 -22.54 7.92
N ILE A 133 -36.23 -23.79 8.36
CA ILE A 133 -34.97 -24.35 8.88
C ILE A 133 -33.87 -24.27 7.81
N LYS A 134 -34.19 -24.66 6.56
CA LYS A 134 -33.25 -24.58 5.43
C LYS A 134 -32.79 -23.15 5.17
N GLN A 135 -33.71 -22.18 5.22
CA GLN A 135 -33.38 -20.76 5.06
C GLN A 135 -32.50 -20.26 6.20
N MET A 136 -32.82 -20.61 7.44
CA MET A 136 -32.05 -20.21 8.62
C MET A 136 -30.63 -20.77 8.58
N ARG A 137 -30.46 -22.06 8.30
CA ARG A 137 -29.14 -22.70 8.10
C ARG A 137 -28.36 -22.03 6.96
N THR A 138 -29.03 -21.66 5.86
CA THR A 138 -28.41 -20.92 4.75
C THR A 138 -27.86 -19.57 5.22
N ILE A 139 -28.63 -18.82 6.01
CA ILE A 139 -28.21 -17.53 6.56
C ILE A 139 -27.03 -17.71 7.52
N GLN A 140 -27.10 -18.66 8.45
CA GLN A 140 -26.04 -18.95 9.41
C GLN A 140 -24.73 -19.35 8.70
N ASN A 141 -24.81 -20.22 7.69
CA ASN A 141 -23.64 -20.63 6.90
C ASN A 141 -23.06 -19.47 6.08
N TYR A 142 -23.92 -18.63 5.50
CA TYR A 142 -23.48 -17.42 4.81
C TYR A 142 -22.75 -16.46 5.76
N GLN A 143 -23.31 -16.21 6.95
CA GLN A 143 -22.69 -15.37 7.97
C GLN A 143 -21.34 -15.94 8.44
N LYS A 144 -21.27 -17.24 8.73
CA LYS A 144 -20.03 -17.92 9.12
C LYS A 144 -18.95 -17.77 8.04
N GLY A 145 -19.32 -17.96 6.77
CA GLY A 145 -18.42 -17.78 5.64
C GLY A 145 -17.95 -16.32 5.49
N LEU A 146 -18.84 -15.35 5.66
CA LEU A 146 -18.48 -13.93 5.62
C LEU A 146 -17.51 -13.56 6.74
N THR A 147 -17.77 -14.03 7.97
CA THR A 147 -16.86 -13.85 9.11
C THR A 147 -15.47 -14.39 8.79
N LYS A 148 -15.38 -15.59 8.22
CA LYS A 148 -14.10 -16.17 7.79
C LYS A 148 -13.36 -15.30 6.78
N ILE A 149 -14.06 -14.77 5.77
CA ILE A 149 -13.46 -13.83 4.80
C ILE A 149 -12.92 -12.60 5.53
N THR A 150 -13.72 -11.99 6.41
CA THR A 150 -13.32 -10.77 7.12
C THR A 150 -12.16 -10.98 8.11
N GLU A 151 -12.00 -12.18 8.65
CA GLU A 151 -10.89 -12.52 9.55
C GLU A 151 -9.59 -12.88 8.81
N ASP A 152 -9.70 -13.61 7.69
CA ASP A 152 -8.53 -14.07 6.93
C ASP A 152 -7.97 -12.97 6.01
N MET A 153 -8.81 -12.13 5.39
CA MET A 153 -8.35 -11.12 4.41
C MET A 153 -7.30 -10.13 4.95
N PRO A 154 -7.45 -9.52 6.14
CA PRO A 154 -6.43 -8.62 6.70
C PRO A 154 -5.06 -9.29 6.84
N ARG A 155 -5.03 -10.58 7.19
CA ARG A 155 -3.79 -11.35 7.30
C ARG A 155 -3.14 -11.53 5.94
N ILE A 156 -3.94 -11.82 4.91
CA ILE A 156 -3.46 -11.98 3.53
C ILE A 156 -2.88 -10.67 2.99
N TYR A 157 -3.52 -9.53 3.24
CA TYR A 157 -2.98 -8.22 2.83
C TYR A 157 -1.65 -7.86 3.53
N GLY A 158 -1.37 -8.45 4.69
CA GLY A 158 -0.11 -8.26 5.40
C GLY A 158 1.05 -9.13 4.91
N LEU A 159 0.78 -10.13 4.07
CA LEU A 159 1.81 -11.03 3.54
C LEU A 159 2.62 -10.33 2.45
N ARG A 160 3.91 -10.67 2.38
CA ARG A 160 4.85 -10.09 1.40
C ARG A 160 5.25 -11.07 0.31
N GLU A 161 5.22 -12.36 0.59
CA GLU A 161 5.63 -13.38 -0.37
C GLU A 161 4.45 -13.81 -1.25
N ARG A 162 4.65 -13.78 -2.58
CA ARG A 162 3.64 -14.24 -3.56
C ARG A 162 3.14 -15.65 -3.24
N LYS A 163 4.07 -16.51 -2.80
CA LYS A 163 3.79 -17.90 -2.45
C LYS A 163 2.84 -17.98 -1.25
N GLU A 164 3.11 -17.25 -0.17
CA GLU A 164 2.26 -17.24 1.02
C GLU A 164 0.87 -16.68 0.73
N ILE A 165 0.79 -15.59 -0.06
CA ILE A 165 -0.49 -15.00 -0.49
C ILE A 165 -1.33 -16.05 -1.23
N ALA A 166 -0.76 -16.69 -2.25
CA ALA A 166 -1.46 -17.68 -3.04
C ALA A 166 -1.89 -18.89 -2.19
N ASP A 167 -1.02 -19.42 -1.33
CA ASP A 167 -1.37 -20.58 -0.47
C ASP A 167 -2.52 -20.26 0.48
N LYS A 168 -2.48 -19.09 1.13
CA LYS A 168 -3.53 -18.70 2.06
C LYS A 168 -4.85 -18.40 1.34
N LEU A 169 -4.80 -17.85 0.11
CA LEU A 169 -5.98 -17.67 -0.72
C LEU A 169 -6.62 -19.01 -1.10
N LEU A 170 -5.82 -19.97 -1.56
CA LEU A 170 -6.27 -21.32 -1.92
C LEU A 170 -6.91 -22.03 -0.72
N GLN A 171 -6.25 -22.03 0.44
CA GLN A 171 -6.78 -22.66 1.66
C GLN A 171 -8.12 -22.03 2.08
N THR A 172 -8.23 -20.70 2.03
CA THR A 172 -9.46 -20.01 2.43
C THR A 172 -10.61 -20.33 1.47
N ALA A 173 -10.37 -20.36 0.17
CA ALA A 173 -11.37 -20.75 -0.83
C ALA A 173 -11.82 -22.20 -0.66
N LYS A 174 -10.87 -23.12 -0.40
CA LYS A 174 -11.16 -24.53 -0.14
C LYS A 174 -12.12 -24.68 1.04
N ASP A 175 -11.82 -24.02 2.16
CA ASP A 175 -12.63 -24.13 3.36
C ASP A 175 -14.01 -23.46 3.24
N LEU A 176 -14.12 -22.36 2.47
CA LEU A 176 -15.40 -21.67 2.25
C LEU A 176 -16.40 -22.52 1.45
N MET A 177 -15.87 -23.33 0.54
CA MET A 177 -16.66 -24.16 -0.36
C MET A 177 -16.81 -25.60 0.12
N ASP A 178 -16.14 -25.97 1.23
CA ASP A 178 -15.96 -27.37 1.63
C ASP A 178 -15.44 -28.24 0.46
N GLY A 179 -14.46 -27.68 -0.26
CA GLY A 179 -13.95 -28.24 -1.51
C GLY A 179 -12.85 -29.27 -1.31
N GLN A 180 -12.70 -30.18 -2.27
CA GLN A 180 -11.63 -31.18 -2.26
C GLN A 180 -10.31 -30.61 -2.81
N SER A 181 -10.43 -29.94 -3.96
CA SER A 181 -9.32 -29.35 -4.71
C SER A 181 -9.61 -27.91 -5.03
N VAL A 182 -8.56 -27.09 -5.10
CA VAL A 182 -8.67 -25.66 -5.40
C VAL A 182 -7.50 -25.24 -6.27
N TYR A 183 -7.71 -24.30 -7.19
CA TYR A 183 -6.65 -23.71 -7.99
C TYR A 183 -6.83 -22.20 -8.16
N LEU A 184 -5.72 -21.51 -8.37
CA LEU A 184 -5.61 -20.12 -8.76
C LEU A 184 -4.80 -20.08 -10.05
N ALA A 185 -5.41 -19.56 -11.11
CA ALA A 185 -4.78 -19.35 -12.40
C ALA A 185 -4.70 -17.86 -12.69
N LEU A 186 -3.52 -17.34 -13.01
CA LEU A 186 -3.30 -15.95 -13.40
C LEU A 186 -2.70 -15.90 -14.80
N ARG A 187 -3.23 -15.04 -15.67
CA ARG A 187 -2.70 -14.85 -17.03
C ARG A 187 -1.26 -14.35 -16.96
N ARG A 188 -0.38 -14.95 -17.77
CA ARG A 188 1.04 -14.58 -17.86
C ARG A 188 1.22 -13.09 -18.14
N GLU A 189 0.46 -12.54 -19.09
CA GLU A 189 0.54 -11.13 -19.50
C GLU A 189 0.15 -10.16 -18.38
N SER A 190 -0.67 -10.61 -17.43
CA SER A 190 -1.10 -9.82 -16.28
C SER A 190 -0.12 -9.87 -15.10
N LEU A 191 0.94 -10.69 -15.19
CA LEU A 191 1.99 -10.75 -14.17
C LEU A 191 3.07 -9.71 -14.46
N LEU A 192 3.48 -8.96 -13.43
CA LEU A 192 4.61 -8.03 -13.52
C LEU A 192 5.94 -8.73 -13.84
N ASP A 193 6.07 -9.97 -13.39
CA ASP A 193 7.25 -10.80 -13.55
C ASP A 193 6.84 -12.10 -14.25
N GLN A 194 7.18 -12.19 -15.53
CA GLN A 194 6.86 -13.32 -16.39
C GLN A 194 7.88 -14.46 -16.28
N SER A 195 8.97 -14.30 -15.51
CA SER A 195 9.98 -15.37 -15.38
C SER A 195 9.50 -16.53 -14.50
N ALA A 196 8.38 -16.36 -13.80
CA ALA A 196 7.75 -17.40 -12.98
C ALA A 196 6.88 -18.39 -13.79
N VAL A 197 6.77 -18.19 -15.11
CA VAL A 197 5.95 -19.01 -16.01
C VAL A 197 6.83 -19.52 -17.16
N GLU A 198 6.75 -20.81 -17.48
CA GLU A 198 7.43 -21.38 -18.63
C GLU A 198 7.06 -20.61 -19.91
N PRO A 199 8.02 -20.30 -20.82
CA PRO A 199 7.82 -19.37 -21.94
C PRO A 199 6.56 -19.64 -22.79
N ASP A 200 6.16 -20.91 -22.90
CA ASP A 200 5.06 -21.36 -23.74
C ASP A 200 3.71 -21.50 -23.00
N GLU A 201 3.66 -21.24 -21.68
CA GLU A 201 2.43 -21.38 -20.89
C GLU A 201 1.67 -20.03 -20.73
N PRO A 202 0.37 -19.97 -21.07
CA PRO A 202 -0.41 -18.74 -21.01
C PRO A 202 -0.86 -18.34 -19.59
N TYR A 203 -0.80 -19.27 -18.63
CA TYR A 203 -1.23 -19.04 -17.24
C TYR A 203 -0.18 -19.53 -16.25
N PHE A 204 0.01 -18.76 -15.18
CA PHE A 204 0.57 -19.26 -13.92
C PHE A 204 -0.52 -19.99 -13.15
N VAL A 205 -0.36 -21.28 -12.91
CA VAL A 205 -1.34 -22.09 -12.18
C VAL A 205 -0.74 -22.58 -10.87
N ARG A 206 -1.52 -22.44 -9.79
CA ARG A 206 -1.19 -23.02 -8.49
C ARG A 206 -2.41 -23.71 -7.90
N SER A 207 -2.23 -24.86 -7.28
CA SER A 207 -3.34 -25.65 -6.74
C SER A 207 -3.02 -26.28 -5.38
N MET A 208 -4.08 -26.65 -4.67
CA MET A 208 -4.04 -27.54 -3.51
C MET A 208 -5.03 -28.68 -3.75
N GLY A 209 -4.56 -29.93 -3.62
CA GLY A 209 -5.33 -31.12 -4.01
C GLY A 209 -5.02 -31.56 -5.45
N GLU A 210 -5.97 -32.25 -6.07
CA GLU A 210 -5.84 -32.69 -7.47
C GLU A 210 -5.93 -31.49 -8.41
N ALA A 211 -4.85 -31.22 -9.14
CA ALA A 211 -4.74 -30.08 -10.03
C ALA A 211 -5.56 -30.33 -11.31
N PRO A 212 -6.32 -29.34 -11.81
CA PRO A 212 -6.89 -29.41 -13.15
C PRO A 212 -5.77 -29.40 -14.20
N SER A 213 -6.04 -30.00 -15.37
CA SER A 213 -5.14 -29.86 -16.52
C SER A 213 -5.09 -28.42 -17.02
N LEU A 214 -4.00 -28.02 -17.69
CA LEU A 214 -3.89 -26.66 -18.24
C LEU A 214 -5.01 -26.37 -19.26
N GLU A 215 -5.41 -27.38 -20.04
CA GLU A 215 -6.51 -27.26 -21.00
C GLU A 215 -7.86 -27.01 -20.31
N GLU A 216 -8.14 -27.71 -19.19
CA GLU A 216 -9.30 -27.43 -18.34
C GLU A 216 -9.24 -26.02 -17.77
N VAL A 217 -8.09 -25.57 -17.24
CA VAL A 217 -7.94 -24.20 -16.70
C VAL A 217 -8.24 -23.15 -17.77
N ILE A 218 -7.76 -23.35 -19.00
CA ILE A 218 -8.01 -22.43 -20.13
C ILE A 218 -9.51 -22.38 -20.44
N GLN A 219 -10.16 -23.54 -20.61
CA GLN A 219 -11.59 -23.62 -20.92
C GLN A 219 -12.46 -22.99 -19.82
N LEU A 220 -12.16 -23.28 -18.56
CA LEU A 220 -12.85 -22.72 -17.39
C LEU A 220 -12.66 -21.21 -17.31
N SER A 221 -11.43 -20.74 -17.51
CA SER A 221 -11.12 -19.31 -17.47
C SER A 221 -11.83 -18.56 -18.58
N GLU A 222 -11.88 -19.09 -19.81
CA GLU A 222 -12.59 -18.47 -20.95
C GLU A 222 -14.09 -18.30 -20.72
N ARG A 223 -14.75 -19.23 -20.03
CA ARG A 223 -16.19 -19.11 -19.72
C ARG A 223 -16.45 -18.01 -18.71
N VAL A 224 -15.64 -17.96 -17.65
CA VAL A 224 -15.69 -16.91 -16.63
C VAL A 224 -15.41 -15.54 -17.24
N LEU A 225 -14.44 -15.48 -18.17
CA LEU A 225 -14.11 -14.28 -18.94
C LEU A 225 -15.28 -13.69 -19.73
N ARG A 226 -16.14 -14.55 -20.30
CA ARG A 226 -17.29 -14.08 -21.09
C ARG A 226 -18.46 -13.57 -20.27
N GLN A 227 -18.61 -14.04 -19.03
CA GLN A 227 -19.81 -13.78 -18.21
C GLN A 227 -19.54 -12.92 -16.97
N GLU A 228 -18.28 -12.63 -16.64
CA GLU A 228 -17.86 -11.81 -15.49
C GLU A 228 -18.48 -12.24 -14.14
N ALA A 229 -18.80 -13.53 -14.01
CA ALA A 229 -19.55 -14.07 -12.88
C ALA A 229 -19.03 -15.46 -12.50
N VAL A 230 -19.40 -15.91 -11.30
CA VAL A 230 -19.11 -17.28 -10.85
C VAL A 230 -19.81 -18.29 -11.76
N GLN A 231 -19.03 -19.22 -12.33
CA GLN A 231 -19.49 -20.25 -13.27
C GLN A 231 -19.38 -21.64 -12.67
N GLU A 232 -20.15 -22.56 -13.23
CA GLU A 232 -20.10 -23.98 -12.91
C GLU A 232 -19.77 -24.76 -14.16
N ASP A 233 -18.86 -25.72 -14.03
CA ASP A 233 -18.53 -26.64 -15.11
C ASP A 233 -18.11 -27.98 -14.52
N GLY A 234 -18.95 -28.99 -14.71
CA GLY A 234 -18.82 -30.26 -13.99
C GLY A 234 -18.84 -30.03 -12.48
N ASP A 235 -17.78 -30.48 -11.81
CA ASP A 235 -17.61 -30.39 -10.36
C ASP A 235 -16.86 -29.12 -9.92
N TRP A 236 -16.48 -28.26 -10.87
CA TRP A 236 -15.78 -27.01 -10.61
C TRP A 236 -16.74 -25.83 -10.48
N VAL A 237 -16.53 -25.05 -9.42
CA VAL A 237 -17.12 -23.71 -9.25
C VAL A 237 -15.99 -22.70 -9.38
N VAL A 238 -16.07 -21.84 -10.38
CA VAL A 238 -14.98 -20.96 -10.78
C VAL A 238 -15.40 -19.51 -10.70
N ALA A 239 -14.60 -18.69 -10.05
CA ALA A 239 -14.80 -17.26 -9.91
C ALA A 239 -13.71 -16.45 -10.63
N PRO A 240 -14.03 -15.28 -11.19
CA PRO A 240 -13.04 -14.43 -11.85
C PRO A 240 -12.10 -13.78 -10.84
N ILE A 241 -10.83 -13.69 -11.20
CA ILE A 241 -9.87 -12.78 -10.56
C ILE A 241 -9.73 -11.54 -11.46
N VAL A 242 -10.04 -10.37 -10.92
CA VAL A 242 -10.26 -9.13 -11.69
C VAL A 242 -9.36 -8.01 -11.19
N ASN A 243 -8.70 -7.31 -12.11
CA ASN A 243 -8.02 -6.06 -11.86
C ASN A 243 -8.79 -4.91 -12.52
N GLU A 244 -9.32 -3.97 -11.73
CA GLU A 244 -10.16 -2.82 -12.14
C GLU A 244 -11.34 -3.18 -13.09
N LYS A 245 -11.06 -3.50 -14.34
CA LYS A 245 -12.01 -3.90 -15.39
C LYS A 245 -11.57 -5.10 -16.24
N GLU A 246 -10.39 -5.66 -15.98
CA GLU A 246 -9.83 -6.77 -16.74
C GLU A 246 -9.77 -8.02 -15.86
N ILE A 247 -10.25 -9.14 -16.39
CA ILE A 247 -10.09 -10.43 -15.74
C ILE A 247 -8.67 -10.92 -16.01
N ILE A 248 -7.88 -10.95 -14.93
CA ILE A 248 -6.48 -11.35 -14.93
C ILE A 248 -6.29 -12.83 -14.60
N GLY A 249 -7.38 -13.55 -14.28
CA GLY A 249 -7.29 -14.95 -13.90
C GLY A 249 -8.60 -15.55 -13.40
N SER A 250 -8.50 -16.74 -12.80
CA SER A 250 -9.62 -17.47 -12.23
C SER A 250 -9.21 -18.19 -10.93
N LEU A 251 -10.17 -18.33 -10.03
CA LEU A 251 -10.08 -19.11 -8.80
C LEU A 251 -11.16 -20.18 -8.86
N GLY A 252 -10.76 -21.45 -8.95
CA GLY A 252 -11.67 -22.57 -9.03
C GLY A 252 -11.61 -23.46 -7.82
N VAL A 253 -12.77 -23.94 -7.36
CA VAL A 253 -12.88 -24.94 -6.29
C VAL A 253 -13.70 -26.12 -6.78
N ARG A 254 -13.18 -27.34 -6.58
CA ARG A 254 -13.88 -28.58 -6.88
C ARG A 254 -14.67 -29.03 -5.67
N ILE A 255 -15.96 -29.28 -5.87
CA ILE A 255 -16.89 -29.69 -4.81
C ILE A 255 -17.63 -30.95 -5.21
N GLU A 256 -18.06 -31.73 -4.22
CA GLU A 256 -18.94 -32.88 -4.48
C GLU A 256 -20.39 -32.42 -4.61
N GLY A 257 -20.98 -32.64 -5.79
CA GLY A 257 -22.37 -32.28 -6.06
C GLY A 257 -22.57 -30.79 -6.35
N ALA A 258 -23.82 -30.33 -6.29
CA ALA A 258 -24.17 -28.96 -6.65
C ALA A 258 -23.91 -27.99 -5.49
N PRO A 259 -23.24 -26.85 -5.71
CA PRO A 259 -23.01 -25.88 -4.64
C PRO A 259 -24.31 -25.26 -4.19
N GLN A 260 -24.39 -25.06 -2.89
CA GLN A 260 -25.47 -24.31 -2.27
C GLN A 260 -25.37 -22.83 -2.68
N TYR A 261 -26.51 -22.13 -2.71
CA TYR A 261 -26.58 -20.75 -3.18
C TYR A 261 -25.59 -19.83 -2.44
N TYR A 262 -25.47 -19.97 -1.11
CA TYR A 262 -24.56 -19.15 -0.32
C TYR A 262 -23.08 -19.41 -0.67
N GLN A 263 -22.70 -20.65 -1.02
CA GLN A 263 -21.32 -20.99 -1.37
C GLN A 263 -20.88 -20.22 -2.63
N ARG A 264 -21.73 -20.17 -3.66
CA ARG A 264 -21.46 -19.38 -4.88
C ARG A 264 -21.28 -17.88 -4.57
N GLN A 265 -22.16 -17.33 -3.71
CA GLN A 265 -22.09 -15.93 -3.32
C GLN A 265 -20.80 -15.63 -2.55
N LEU A 266 -20.44 -16.49 -1.59
CA LEU A 266 -19.22 -16.35 -0.81
C LEU A 266 -17.97 -16.46 -1.67
N LEU A 267 -17.90 -17.43 -2.59
CA LEU A 267 -16.77 -17.56 -3.51
C LEU A 267 -16.61 -16.31 -4.37
N GLY A 268 -17.72 -15.75 -4.89
CA GLY A 268 -17.68 -14.51 -5.65
C GLY A 268 -17.19 -13.31 -4.84
N ILE A 269 -17.62 -13.18 -3.57
CA ILE A 269 -17.13 -12.14 -2.67
C ILE A 269 -15.65 -12.34 -2.38
N PHE A 270 -15.25 -13.56 -2.03
CA PHE A 270 -13.88 -13.92 -1.71
C PHE A 270 -12.96 -13.69 -2.92
N ALA A 271 -13.36 -14.10 -4.13
CA ALA A 271 -12.58 -13.89 -5.34
C ALA A 271 -12.31 -12.40 -5.62
N ARG A 272 -13.30 -11.51 -5.37
CA ARG A 272 -13.07 -10.06 -5.48
C ARG A 272 -12.06 -9.53 -4.46
N GLN A 273 -12.14 -10.01 -3.22
CA GLN A 273 -11.19 -9.65 -2.16
C GLN A 273 -9.78 -10.20 -2.47
N ALA A 274 -9.70 -11.45 -2.92
CA ALA A 274 -8.50 -12.11 -3.40
C ALA A 274 -7.85 -11.34 -4.56
N SER A 275 -8.66 -10.88 -5.52
CA SER A 275 -8.18 -10.07 -6.64
C SER A 275 -7.50 -8.79 -6.16
N SER A 276 -8.14 -8.11 -5.19
CA SER A 276 -7.57 -6.91 -4.59
C SER A 276 -6.27 -7.21 -3.84
N ALA A 277 -6.16 -8.35 -3.14
CA ALA A 277 -4.94 -8.76 -2.45
C ALA A 277 -3.79 -9.06 -3.41
N ILE A 278 -4.07 -9.80 -4.49
CA ILE A 278 -3.10 -10.09 -5.55
C ILE A 278 -2.61 -8.78 -6.19
N TRP A 279 -3.54 -7.88 -6.54
CA TRP A 279 -3.20 -6.60 -7.16
C TRP A 279 -2.37 -5.70 -6.24
N ASN A 280 -2.76 -5.59 -4.96
CA ASN A 280 -2.00 -4.82 -3.98
C ASN A 280 -0.56 -5.35 -3.82
N GLY A 281 -0.39 -6.68 -3.80
CA GLY A 281 0.93 -7.31 -3.75
C GLY A 281 1.77 -6.99 -5.00
N MET A 282 1.15 -7.02 -6.19
CA MET A 282 1.80 -6.62 -7.43
C MET A 282 2.22 -5.14 -7.40
N LEU A 283 1.31 -4.24 -7.04
CA LEU A 283 1.57 -2.80 -7.00
C LEU A 283 2.71 -2.44 -6.04
N GLN A 284 2.76 -3.07 -4.86
CA GLN A 284 3.85 -2.88 -3.90
C GLN A 284 5.20 -3.30 -4.50
N ARG A 285 5.24 -4.41 -5.25
CA ARG A 285 6.46 -4.89 -5.91
C ARG A 285 6.94 -3.88 -6.95
N LEU A 286 6.05 -3.43 -7.82
CA LEU A 286 6.36 -2.42 -8.84
C LEU A 286 6.88 -1.12 -8.21
N LEU A 287 6.27 -0.68 -7.10
CA LEU A 287 6.69 0.51 -6.37
C LEU A 287 8.10 0.36 -5.80
N ILE A 288 8.45 -0.81 -5.25
CA ILE A 288 9.81 -1.10 -4.77
C ILE A 288 10.81 -1.02 -5.93
N GLU A 289 10.53 -1.71 -7.04
CA GLU A 289 11.41 -1.73 -8.22
C GLU A 289 11.62 -0.34 -8.81
N LYS A 290 10.54 0.45 -8.94
CA LYS A 290 10.63 1.83 -9.45
C LYS A 290 11.36 2.77 -8.50
N ASN A 291 11.22 2.58 -7.19
CA ASN A 291 12.01 3.34 -6.21
C ASN A 291 13.51 3.01 -6.31
N GLU A 292 13.86 1.73 -6.50
CA GLU A 292 15.27 1.34 -6.69
C GLU A 292 15.86 1.94 -7.97
N GLU A 293 15.12 1.90 -9.10
CA GLU A 293 15.51 2.56 -10.34
C GLU A 293 15.68 4.07 -10.16
N LEU A 294 14.75 4.72 -9.45
CA LEU A 294 14.79 6.15 -9.18
C LEU A 294 15.99 6.56 -8.32
N VAL A 295 16.31 5.76 -7.30
CA VAL A 295 17.48 5.99 -6.45
C VAL A 295 18.77 5.84 -7.26
N LYS A 296 18.88 4.79 -8.08
CA LYS A 296 20.04 4.59 -8.98
C LYS A 296 20.21 5.75 -9.95
N ALA A 297 19.13 6.16 -10.62
CA ALA A 297 19.16 7.29 -11.55
C ALA A 297 19.54 8.61 -10.86
N ASN A 298 19.02 8.89 -9.67
CA ASN A 298 19.39 10.07 -8.90
C ASN A 298 20.86 10.06 -8.47
N ASN A 299 21.39 8.91 -8.05
CA ASN A 299 22.81 8.80 -7.69
C ASN A 299 23.71 9.05 -8.89
N ILE A 300 23.40 8.44 -10.05
CA ILE A 300 24.13 8.69 -11.30
C ILE A 300 24.08 10.18 -11.68
N LEU A 301 22.92 10.82 -11.56
CA LEU A 301 22.80 12.26 -11.85
C LEU A 301 23.64 13.12 -10.89
N ARG A 302 23.69 12.78 -9.60
CA ARG A 302 24.53 13.47 -8.61
C ARG A 302 26.02 13.28 -8.88
N GLU A 303 26.45 12.06 -9.18
CA GLU A 303 27.84 11.77 -9.53
C GLU A 303 28.27 12.52 -10.79
N ASN A 304 27.47 12.46 -11.85
CA ASN A 304 27.71 13.20 -13.08
C ASN A 304 27.80 14.71 -12.83
N TYR A 305 26.93 15.25 -11.97
CA TYR A 305 26.96 16.66 -11.61
C TYR A 305 28.27 17.05 -10.91
N THR A 306 28.71 16.27 -9.92
CA THR A 306 29.99 16.49 -9.24
C THR A 306 31.17 16.39 -10.21
N GLN A 307 31.17 15.40 -11.11
CA GLN A 307 32.22 15.24 -12.13
C GLN A 307 32.29 16.43 -13.09
N ILE A 308 31.14 16.95 -13.54
CA ILE A 308 31.07 18.14 -14.39
C ILE A 308 31.62 19.37 -13.66
N ILE A 309 31.24 19.57 -12.39
CA ILE A 309 31.80 20.68 -11.58
C ILE A 309 33.32 20.57 -11.49
N SER A 310 33.83 19.38 -11.14
CA SER A 310 35.28 19.15 -11.02
C SER A 310 36.02 19.37 -12.35
N ALA A 311 35.45 18.92 -13.47
CA ALA A 311 36.04 19.14 -14.79
C ALA A 311 36.03 20.62 -15.19
N MET A 312 34.93 21.34 -14.95
CA MET A 312 34.84 22.78 -15.22
C MET A 312 35.80 23.59 -14.33
N ARG A 313 35.95 23.20 -13.05
CA ARG A 313 36.95 23.77 -12.13
C ARG A 313 38.36 23.62 -12.70
N LEU A 314 38.73 22.39 -13.10
CA LEU A 314 40.05 22.12 -13.67
C LEU A 314 40.32 22.98 -14.93
N LEU A 315 39.31 23.20 -15.76
CA LEU A 315 39.42 24.09 -16.93
C LEU A 315 39.72 25.55 -16.54
N VAL A 316 39.14 26.07 -15.46
CA VAL A 316 39.49 27.41 -14.95
C VAL A 316 40.92 27.45 -14.44
N ASP A 317 41.29 26.48 -13.59
CA ASP A 317 42.60 26.41 -12.94
C ASP A 317 43.75 26.22 -13.96
N THR A 318 43.47 25.58 -15.10
CA THR A 318 44.46 25.44 -16.20
C THR A 318 44.70 26.74 -16.95
N LYS A 319 43.70 27.62 -17.03
CA LYS A 319 43.81 28.90 -17.75
C LYS A 319 44.48 29.97 -16.89
N ASP A 320 44.18 29.98 -15.60
CA ASP A 320 44.79 30.87 -14.61
C ASP A 320 45.70 30.04 -13.67
N ILE A 321 46.89 29.66 -14.18
CA ILE A 321 47.84 28.76 -13.50
C ILE A 321 48.22 29.29 -12.09
N TYR A 322 48.05 30.60 -11.85
CA TYR A 322 48.42 31.27 -10.61
C TYR A 322 47.34 31.22 -9.51
N THR A 323 46.13 30.75 -9.83
CA THR A 323 44.99 30.67 -8.89
C THR A 323 44.66 29.24 -8.46
N ARG A 324 45.56 28.26 -8.60
CA ARG A 324 45.31 26.90 -8.10
C ARG A 324 44.92 26.92 -6.61
N GLY A 325 43.78 26.30 -6.30
CA GLY A 325 43.20 26.27 -4.96
C GLY A 325 42.59 27.60 -4.47
N HIS A 326 42.70 28.71 -5.23
CA HIS A 326 42.10 29.99 -4.87
C HIS A 326 40.58 29.90 -4.80
N SER A 327 39.95 29.41 -5.87
CA SER A 327 38.49 29.28 -5.94
C SER A 327 37.95 28.38 -4.84
N ASP A 328 38.70 27.33 -4.43
CA ASP A 328 38.34 26.47 -3.30
C ASP A 328 38.39 27.20 -1.97
N ARG A 329 39.45 27.98 -1.71
CA ARG A 329 39.58 28.79 -0.49
C ARG A 329 38.51 29.87 -0.43
N VAL A 330 38.23 30.54 -1.55
CA VAL A 330 37.14 31.53 -1.66
C VAL A 330 35.78 30.88 -1.37
N ALA A 331 35.48 29.74 -2.01
CA ALA A 331 34.25 29.00 -1.76
C ALA A 331 34.16 28.54 -0.30
N TYR A 332 35.25 28.08 0.29
CA TYR A 332 35.34 27.66 1.69
C TYR A 332 35.04 28.82 2.65
N TYR A 333 35.76 29.95 2.51
CA TYR A 333 35.54 31.13 3.35
C TYR A 333 34.12 31.66 3.21
N ALA A 334 33.59 31.72 1.99
CA ALA A 334 32.22 32.16 1.74
C ALA A 334 31.20 31.27 2.47
N VAL A 335 31.32 29.94 2.35
CA VAL A 335 30.45 28.99 3.06
C VAL A 335 30.57 29.13 4.57
N ARG A 336 31.79 29.34 5.10
CA ARG A 336 31.99 29.58 6.54
C ARG A 336 31.29 30.85 7.01
N ILE A 337 31.37 31.94 6.25
CA ILE A 337 30.64 33.18 6.55
C ILE A 337 29.13 32.90 6.58
N ALA A 338 28.59 32.21 5.57
CA ALA A 338 27.17 31.91 5.50
C ALA A 338 26.68 31.03 6.66
N ARG A 339 27.46 30.02 7.07
CA ARG A 339 27.14 29.17 8.22
C ARG A 339 27.16 29.94 9.53
N GLU A 340 28.14 30.82 9.73
CA GLU A 340 28.22 31.68 10.91
C GLU A 340 27.02 32.65 10.99
N MET A 341 26.51 33.09 9.83
CA MET A 341 25.27 33.87 9.73
C MET A 341 23.99 33.04 9.93
N GLY A 342 24.08 31.73 10.14
CA GLY A 342 22.93 30.84 10.33
C GLY A 342 22.14 30.55 9.04
N LYS A 343 22.78 30.61 7.86
CA LYS A 343 22.12 30.28 6.59
C LYS A 343 21.94 28.77 6.41
N ASP A 344 20.94 28.39 5.63
CA ASP A 344 20.61 26.99 5.36
C ASP A 344 21.58 26.31 4.38
N GLN A 345 21.42 25.00 4.24
CA GLN A 345 22.28 24.18 3.37
C GLN A 345 22.15 24.57 1.89
N ALA A 346 20.96 24.93 1.43
CA ALA A 346 20.73 25.32 0.04
C ALA A 346 21.48 26.62 -0.31
N PHE A 347 21.45 27.61 0.58
CA PHE A 347 22.22 28.84 0.45
C PHE A 347 23.73 28.56 0.45
N CYS A 348 24.20 27.71 1.36
CA CYS A 348 25.61 27.32 1.41
C CYS A 348 26.08 26.61 0.13
N GLU A 349 25.25 25.73 -0.45
CA GLU A 349 25.57 25.05 -1.70
C GLU A 349 25.65 26.02 -2.88
N GLN A 350 24.72 26.97 -3.00
CA GLN A 350 24.78 28.01 -4.02
C GLN A 350 26.06 28.83 -3.90
N LEU A 351 26.42 29.22 -2.68
CA LEU A 351 27.61 30.02 -2.41
C LEU A 351 28.91 29.24 -2.66
N HIS A 352 28.93 27.95 -2.34
CA HIS A 352 30.07 27.08 -2.63
C HIS A 352 30.33 27.02 -4.14
N VAL A 353 29.29 26.71 -4.93
CA VAL A 353 29.40 26.62 -6.39
C VAL A 353 29.74 28.00 -6.99
N ALA A 354 29.16 29.09 -6.46
CA ALA A 354 29.48 30.43 -6.90
C ALA A 354 30.94 30.81 -6.63
N GLY A 355 31.49 30.45 -5.47
CA GLY A 355 32.90 30.66 -5.13
C GLY A 355 33.84 29.87 -6.04
N LEU A 356 33.50 28.62 -6.38
CA LEU A 356 34.29 27.82 -7.31
C LEU A 356 34.37 28.42 -8.72
N PHE A 357 33.30 29.09 -9.16
CA PHE A 357 33.17 29.58 -10.54
C PHE A 357 33.20 31.10 -10.70
N HIS A 358 33.42 31.89 -9.64
CA HIS A 358 33.36 33.37 -9.73
C HIS A 358 34.24 33.93 -10.85
N ASP A 359 35.39 33.29 -11.08
CA ASP A 359 36.39 33.65 -12.07
C ASP A 359 36.29 32.89 -13.41
N ILE A 360 35.25 32.07 -13.65
CA ILE A 360 35.09 31.25 -14.88
C ILE A 360 35.20 32.08 -16.18
N GLY A 361 34.83 33.36 -16.12
CA GLY A 361 34.90 34.26 -17.27
C GLY A 361 36.33 34.62 -17.71
N LYS A 362 37.34 34.38 -16.88
CA LYS A 362 38.76 34.61 -17.25
C LYS A 362 39.21 33.74 -18.43
N ILE A 363 38.47 32.66 -18.74
CA ILE A 363 38.67 31.87 -19.97
C ILE A 363 38.63 32.74 -21.23
N GLY A 364 37.84 33.82 -21.24
CA GLY A 364 37.74 34.75 -22.36
C GLY A 364 38.85 35.81 -22.42
N VAL A 365 39.74 35.89 -21.43
CA VAL A 365 40.81 36.91 -21.36
C VAL A 365 42.06 36.39 -22.10
N PRO A 366 42.67 37.17 -23.00
CA PRO A 366 43.91 36.78 -23.70
C PRO A 366 45.09 36.49 -22.76
N ASP A 367 45.88 35.46 -23.07
CA ASP A 367 47.00 35.00 -22.21
C ASP A 367 48.08 36.08 -22.03
N ASN A 368 48.34 36.90 -23.04
CA ASN A 368 49.30 38.01 -22.95
C ASN A 368 48.86 39.13 -21.99
N ILE A 369 47.56 39.19 -21.65
CA ILE A 369 46.99 40.11 -20.66
C ILE A 369 46.95 39.41 -19.29
N LEU A 370 46.42 38.18 -19.24
CA LEU A 370 46.23 37.44 -17.99
C LEU A 370 47.56 37.05 -17.32
N LEU A 371 48.57 36.67 -18.12
CA LEU A 371 49.88 36.21 -17.65
C LEU A 371 50.97 37.31 -17.73
N LYS A 372 50.58 38.59 -17.82
CA LYS A 372 51.53 39.69 -18.00
C LYS A 372 52.39 39.91 -16.74
N ASP A 373 53.71 39.89 -16.90
CA ASP A 373 54.70 40.02 -15.81
C ASP A 373 54.90 41.48 -15.30
N GLY A 374 53.91 42.36 -15.45
CA GLY A 374 54.01 43.80 -15.12
C GLY A 374 52.66 44.50 -14.95
N ARG A 375 52.67 45.83 -14.73
CA ARG A 375 51.43 46.60 -14.59
C ARG A 375 50.63 46.56 -15.90
N LEU A 376 49.32 46.36 -15.76
CA LEU A 376 48.38 46.42 -16.87
C LEU A 376 48.13 47.88 -17.28
N THR A 377 47.95 48.11 -18.57
CA THR A 377 47.42 49.38 -19.08
C THR A 377 45.93 49.49 -18.75
N GLU A 378 45.35 50.68 -18.87
CA GLU A 378 43.91 50.86 -18.65
C GLU A 378 43.06 50.01 -19.61
N GLU A 379 43.49 49.88 -20.87
CA GLU A 379 42.83 49.05 -21.88
C GLU A 379 42.91 47.55 -21.54
N GLU A 380 44.08 47.07 -21.10
CA GLU A 380 44.27 45.69 -20.65
C GLU A 380 43.44 45.39 -19.40
N TYR A 381 43.40 46.32 -18.45
CA TYR A 381 42.60 46.18 -17.24
C TYR A 381 41.08 46.20 -17.55
N ALA A 382 40.64 47.00 -18.52
CA ALA A 382 39.26 46.98 -19.00
C ALA A 382 38.87 45.60 -19.53
N LYS A 383 39.77 44.89 -20.21
CA LYS A 383 39.54 43.50 -20.65
C LYS A 383 39.41 42.51 -19.50
N ILE A 384 40.16 42.68 -18.42
CA ILE A 384 39.96 41.85 -17.22
C ILE A 384 38.59 42.11 -16.59
N LYS A 385 38.12 43.36 -16.55
CA LYS A 385 36.80 43.70 -15.97
C LYS A 385 35.61 43.09 -16.71
N GLU A 386 35.80 42.56 -17.92
CA GLU A 386 34.74 41.88 -18.68
C GLU A 386 34.43 40.48 -18.12
N HIS A 387 35.31 39.87 -17.32
CA HIS A 387 35.16 38.47 -16.89
C HIS A 387 33.91 38.17 -16.03
N PRO A 388 33.39 39.04 -15.15
CA PRO A 388 32.17 38.71 -14.40
C PRO A 388 30.96 38.58 -15.34
N ALA A 389 30.86 39.48 -16.32
CA ALA A 389 29.82 39.44 -17.34
C ALA A 389 29.97 38.24 -18.28
N ALA A 390 31.21 37.91 -18.68
CA ALA A 390 31.50 36.74 -19.49
C ALA A 390 31.18 35.43 -18.74
N GLY A 391 31.56 35.34 -17.46
CA GLY A 391 31.29 34.18 -16.62
C GLY A 391 29.80 33.96 -16.38
N ALA A 392 29.07 35.04 -16.08
CA ALA A 392 27.62 35.02 -16.01
C ALA A 392 26.96 34.53 -17.31
N LYS A 393 27.46 35.00 -18.47
CA LYS A 393 26.98 34.55 -19.79
C LYS A 393 27.24 33.06 -20.02
N ILE A 394 28.45 32.57 -19.70
CA ILE A 394 28.81 31.16 -19.82
C ILE A 394 27.86 30.30 -18.98
N LEU A 395 27.70 30.63 -17.70
CA LEU A 395 26.90 29.82 -16.77
C LEU A 395 25.39 29.94 -17.03
N SER A 396 24.91 31.04 -17.61
CA SER A 396 23.50 31.21 -17.98
C SER A 396 23.03 30.20 -19.03
N SER A 397 23.94 29.59 -19.79
CA SER A 397 23.58 28.53 -20.74
C SER A 397 23.09 27.25 -20.07
N LEU A 398 23.34 27.09 -18.75
CA LEU A 398 23.03 25.88 -18.00
C LEU A 398 21.96 26.17 -16.94
N THR A 399 20.77 25.58 -17.10
CA THR A 399 19.61 25.79 -16.20
C THR A 399 19.97 25.59 -14.72
N ARG A 400 20.86 24.63 -14.42
CA ARG A 400 21.29 24.33 -13.05
C ARG A 400 22.11 25.45 -12.39
N PHE A 401 22.81 26.27 -13.17
CA PHE A 401 23.63 27.38 -12.65
C PHE A 401 22.91 28.73 -12.68
N GLN A 402 21.67 28.79 -13.17
CA GLN A 402 20.86 30.02 -13.18
C GLN A 402 20.82 30.73 -11.81
N PRO A 403 20.67 30.04 -10.66
CA PRO A 403 20.67 30.71 -9.36
C PRO A 403 21.96 31.45 -9.02
N ILE A 404 23.11 31.00 -9.54
CA ILE A 404 24.41 31.61 -9.26
C ILE A 404 24.79 32.71 -10.25
N VAL A 405 24.14 32.81 -11.41
CA VAL A 405 24.49 33.79 -12.46
C VAL A 405 24.56 35.24 -11.94
N PRO A 406 23.60 35.75 -11.14
CA PRO A 406 23.69 37.10 -10.58
C PRO A 406 24.87 37.27 -9.61
N ILE A 407 25.22 36.20 -8.88
CA ILE A 407 26.35 36.17 -7.94
C ILE A 407 27.65 36.37 -8.70
N ILE A 408 27.84 35.57 -9.75
CA ILE A 408 29.02 35.59 -10.62
C ILE A 408 29.14 36.93 -11.34
N ARG A 409 28.02 37.53 -11.77
CA ARG A 409 28.08 38.85 -12.42
C ARG A 409 28.52 39.95 -11.47
N ALA A 410 28.07 39.90 -10.22
CA ALA A 410 28.18 41.01 -9.27
C ALA A 410 29.31 40.86 -8.24
N HIS A 411 30.14 39.81 -8.29
CA HIS A 411 31.15 39.55 -7.26
C HIS A 411 32.28 40.61 -7.17
N HIS A 412 32.41 41.48 -8.17
CA HIS A 412 33.31 42.66 -8.15
C HIS A 412 32.56 43.99 -7.99
N GLU A 413 31.27 43.95 -7.68
CA GLU A 413 30.53 45.14 -7.26
C GLU A 413 30.96 45.59 -5.87
N ARG A 414 30.88 46.89 -5.63
CA ARG A 414 31.29 47.51 -4.37
C ARG A 414 30.11 48.19 -3.72
N ILE A 415 30.02 48.18 -2.40
CA ILE A 415 28.93 48.84 -1.66
C ILE A 415 28.78 50.32 -2.05
N ASP A 416 29.89 51.00 -2.30
CA ASP A 416 29.96 52.40 -2.76
C ASP A 416 29.54 52.64 -4.22
N GLY A 417 29.27 51.59 -5.00
CA GLY A 417 28.89 51.67 -6.41
C GLY A 417 30.02 52.02 -7.36
N LYS A 418 31.28 51.90 -6.92
CA LYS A 418 32.47 52.09 -7.79
C LYS A 418 32.98 50.76 -8.37
N GLY A 419 32.21 49.68 -8.16
CA GLY A 419 32.51 48.36 -8.69
C GLY A 419 32.15 48.20 -10.17
N TYR A 420 32.23 46.97 -10.65
CA TYR A 420 31.90 46.61 -12.03
C TYR A 420 31.22 45.22 -12.05
N PRO A 421 30.46 44.87 -13.11
CA PRO A 421 30.27 45.57 -14.38
C PRO A 421 29.12 46.61 -14.41
N ASP A 422 28.19 46.57 -13.47
CA ASP A 422 26.93 47.32 -13.53
C ASP A 422 26.90 48.55 -12.58
N GLY A 423 27.83 48.63 -11.62
CA GLY A 423 27.93 49.75 -10.68
C GLY A 423 26.85 49.74 -9.61
N LEU A 424 26.41 48.54 -9.21
CA LEU A 424 25.36 48.32 -8.22
C LEU A 424 25.78 48.86 -6.84
N ARG A 425 24.81 49.35 -6.05
CA ARG A 425 25.06 49.97 -4.73
C ARG A 425 24.36 49.24 -3.59
N GLY A 426 25.07 49.11 -2.47
CA GLY A 426 24.51 48.58 -1.23
C GLY A 426 23.77 47.25 -1.41
N THR A 427 22.46 47.25 -1.12
CA THR A 427 21.60 46.06 -1.19
C THR A 427 21.13 45.69 -2.60
N GLN A 428 21.47 46.46 -3.63
CA GLN A 428 21.25 46.06 -5.03
C GLN A 428 22.18 44.92 -5.43
N ILE A 429 23.32 44.77 -4.73
CA ILE A 429 24.25 43.67 -4.91
C ILE A 429 23.69 42.45 -4.16
N PRO A 430 23.54 41.28 -4.82
CA PRO A 430 23.13 40.04 -4.16
C PRO A 430 23.97 39.79 -2.90
N LEU A 431 23.33 39.31 -1.84
CA LEU A 431 24.01 39.04 -0.57
C LEU A 431 25.19 38.08 -0.76
N GLU A 432 24.96 37.04 -1.55
CA GLU A 432 25.93 36.02 -1.94
C GLU A 432 27.14 36.65 -2.62
N ALA A 433 26.95 37.60 -3.54
CA ALA A 433 28.04 38.28 -4.23
C ALA A 433 28.88 39.14 -3.27
N ARG A 434 28.22 39.80 -2.31
CA ARG A 434 28.91 40.56 -1.26
C ARG A 434 29.74 39.65 -0.34
N ILE A 435 29.27 38.43 -0.07
CA ILE A 435 30.02 37.43 0.69
C ILE A 435 31.24 36.95 -0.13
N ILE A 436 31.05 36.62 -1.41
CA ILE A 436 32.16 36.23 -2.31
C ILE A 436 33.21 37.35 -2.38
N ALA A 437 32.80 38.62 -2.52
CA ALA A 437 33.73 39.74 -2.61
C ALA A 437 34.66 39.88 -1.38
N VAL A 438 34.14 39.62 -0.17
CA VAL A 438 34.93 39.62 1.08
C VAL A 438 35.90 38.44 1.08
N ALA A 439 35.41 37.23 0.76
CA ALA A 439 36.21 36.01 0.73
C ALA A 439 37.34 36.06 -0.31
N ASP A 440 37.03 36.50 -1.54
CA ASP A 440 37.98 36.69 -2.64
C ASP A 440 39.06 37.72 -2.27
N SER A 441 38.65 38.89 -1.78
CA SER A 441 39.60 39.94 -1.40
C SER A 441 40.54 39.49 -0.29
N TYR A 442 40.05 38.75 0.70
CA TYR A 442 40.90 38.19 1.74
C TYR A 442 41.91 37.19 1.18
N ASP A 443 41.45 36.19 0.43
CA ASP A 443 42.34 35.17 -0.14
C ASP A 443 43.39 35.79 -1.05
N ALA A 444 42.98 36.74 -1.91
CA ALA A 444 43.86 37.50 -2.78
C ALA A 444 44.96 38.27 -2.04
N MET A 445 44.70 38.73 -0.81
CA MET A 445 45.69 39.43 0.02
C MET A 445 46.60 38.47 0.79
N THR A 446 46.10 37.31 1.19
CA THR A 446 46.83 36.35 2.04
C THR A 446 47.62 35.30 1.27
N SER A 447 47.26 35.03 0.01
CA SER A 447 47.98 34.07 -0.83
C SER A 447 49.22 34.68 -1.49
N ASN A 448 50.28 33.88 -1.65
CA ASN A 448 51.48 34.30 -2.36
C ASN A 448 51.23 34.34 -3.88
N ARG A 449 51.45 35.50 -4.51
CA ARG A 449 51.38 35.66 -5.97
C ARG A 449 52.78 36.01 -6.52
N ARG A 450 53.11 35.63 -7.76
CA ARG A 450 54.45 35.79 -8.39
C ARG A 450 55.03 37.22 -8.30
N TYR A 451 54.18 38.25 -8.18
CA TYR A 451 54.54 39.68 -8.10
C TYR A 451 54.24 40.37 -6.77
N ARG A 452 53.63 39.66 -5.81
CA ARG A 452 53.26 40.21 -4.50
C ARG A 452 53.41 39.12 -3.45
N SER A 453 54.39 39.28 -2.55
CA SER A 453 54.42 38.49 -1.32
C SER A 453 53.12 38.71 -0.55
N SER A 454 52.61 37.65 0.09
CA SER A 454 51.45 37.74 0.97
C SER A 454 51.54 38.98 1.86
N LEU A 455 50.45 39.75 1.95
CA LEU A 455 50.36 40.89 2.87
C LEU A 455 50.43 40.41 4.33
N GLY A 456 50.16 39.12 4.57
CA GLY A 456 49.99 38.52 5.88
C GLY A 456 48.58 38.75 6.41
N GLU A 457 48.10 37.80 7.20
CA GLU A 457 46.76 37.79 7.80
C GLU A 457 46.42 39.12 8.50
N GLU A 458 47.32 39.64 9.34
CA GLU A 458 47.08 40.88 10.09
C GLU A 458 46.87 42.11 9.20
N LYS A 459 47.57 42.21 8.08
CA LYS A 459 47.41 43.34 7.16
C LYS A 459 46.18 43.17 6.28
N ALA A 460 45.86 41.94 5.86
CA ALA A 460 44.63 41.64 5.14
C ALA A 460 43.39 42.00 5.97
N VAL A 461 43.38 41.64 7.26
CA VAL A 461 42.33 42.03 8.21
C VAL A 461 42.21 43.55 8.34
N LYS A 462 43.34 44.27 8.46
CA LYS A 462 43.32 45.74 8.53
C LYS A 462 42.72 46.37 7.26
N GLU A 463 43.02 45.83 6.10
CA GLU A 463 42.48 46.31 4.82
C GLU A 463 40.97 46.05 4.69
N LEU A 464 40.50 44.87 5.11
CA LEU A 464 39.05 44.57 5.15
C LEU A 464 38.31 45.54 6.08
N ILE A 465 38.87 45.84 7.25
CA ILE A 465 38.29 46.79 8.21
C ILE A 465 38.27 48.21 7.60
N ALA A 466 39.35 48.64 6.95
CA ALA A 466 39.42 49.94 6.28
C ALA A 466 38.42 50.06 5.12
N GLY A 467 38.13 48.94 4.44
CA GLY A 467 37.18 48.86 3.32
C GLY A 467 35.70 48.78 3.73
N LYS A 468 35.36 48.70 5.03
CA LYS A 468 33.98 48.62 5.51
C LYS A 468 33.14 49.82 5.04
N GLY A 469 31.95 49.55 4.52
CA GLY A 469 31.01 50.57 4.05
C GLY A 469 31.41 51.25 2.74
N SER A 470 32.56 50.89 2.16
CA SER A 470 33.00 51.35 0.84
C SER A 470 33.11 50.18 -0.14
N GLN A 471 34.19 49.41 -0.05
CA GLN A 471 34.37 48.21 -0.85
C GLN A 471 33.47 47.08 -0.38
N PHE A 472 33.39 46.89 0.93
CA PHE A 472 32.75 45.72 1.55
C PHE A 472 31.52 46.10 2.36
N ASP A 473 30.58 45.16 2.47
CA ASP A 473 29.51 45.25 3.46
C ASP A 473 30.13 45.14 4.86
N GLY A 474 29.88 46.14 5.70
CA GLY A 474 30.44 46.21 7.04
C GLY A 474 30.04 45.01 7.91
N GLU A 475 28.79 44.55 7.78
CA GLU A 475 28.27 43.43 8.56
C GLU A 475 28.95 42.12 8.15
N LEU A 476 29.15 41.91 6.84
CA LEU A 476 29.81 40.71 6.34
C LEU A 476 31.29 40.65 6.73
N VAL A 477 31.98 41.79 6.77
CA VAL A 477 33.34 41.85 7.31
C VAL A 477 33.34 41.44 8.78
N ASP A 478 32.39 41.91 9.59
CA ASP A 478 32.28 41.51 11.00
C ASP A 478 32.02 40.02 11.18
N TRP A 479 31.12 39.44 10.38
CA TRP A 479 30.91 37.98 10.35
C TRP A 479 32.18 37.23 9.96
N PHE A 480 32.90 37.71 8.94
CA PHE A 480 34.13 37.06 8.51
C PHE A 480 35.26 37.15 9.56
N LEU A 481 35.36 38.27 10.30
CA LEU A 481 36.33 38.37 11.39
C LEU A 481 36.07 37.35 12.51
N ARG A 482 34.81 36.98 12.77
CA ARG A 482 34.47 35.90 13.70
C ARG A 482 34.92 34.54 13.18
N VAL A 483 34.70 34.27 11.89
CA VAL A 483 35.20 33.05 11.23
C VAL A 483 36.72 32.92 11.40
N LEU A 484 37.47 34.01 11.26
CA LEU A 484 38.94 34.03 11.42
C LEU A 484 39.45 33.80 12.84
N GLN A 485 38.59 33.87 13.87
CA GLN A 485 39.01 33.59 15.26
C GLN A 485 39.24 32.09 15.50
N ASP A 486 38.58 31.22 14.73
CA ASP A 486 38.68 29.76 14.79
C ASP A 486 39.87 29.23 13.96
N LYS A 487 41.08 29.64 14.37
CA LYS A 487 42.32 29.39 13.62
C LYS A 487 42.70 27.91 13.50
N GLU A 488 42.34 27.07 14.47
CA GLU A 488 42.67 25.64 14.44
C GLU A 488 41.85 24.90 13.38
N THR A 489 40.55 25.16 13.32
CA THR A 489 39.65 24.56 12.32
C THR A 489 40.00 25.04 10.92
N LEU A 490 40.26 26.35 10.75
CA LEU A 490 40.66 26.91 9.46
C LEU A 490 41.95 26.26 8.93
N LYS A 491 42.99 26.12 9.77
CA LYS A 491 44.25 25.49 9.35
C LYS A 491 44.07 24.04 8.94
N LYS A 492 43.23 23.29 9.66
CA LYS A 492 42.96 21.89 9.37
C LYS A 492 42.22 21.71 8.04
N ASP A 493 41.19 22.52 7.81
CA ASP A 493 40.35 22.39 6.61
C ASP A 493 41.06 22.91 5.35
N LEU A 494 41.86 23.98 5.47
CA LEU A 494 42.60 24.56 4.35
C LEU A 494 43.80 23.71 3.93
N ALA A 495 44.44 22.96 4.85
CA ALA A 495 45.54 22.05 4.52
C ALA A 495 45.13 20.94 3.53
N GLY A 496 43.84 20.60 3.45
CA GLY A 496 43.30 19.64 2.47
C GLY A 496 42.94 20.24 1.11
N LEU A 497 43.12 21.56 0.92
CA LEU A 497 42.79 22.29 -0.31
C LEU A 497 44.03 22.80 -1.07
N GLU A 498 45.25 22.54 -0.56
CA GLU A 498 46.53 22.99 -1.13
C GLU A 498 47.25 21.91 -1.98
N ASP A 499 46.74 20.68 -2.01
CA ASP A 499 47.14 19.59 -2.91
C ASP A 499 46.30 19.60 -4.21
#